data_AF-A0A0P1FE22-F1
#
_entry.id   AF-A0A0P1FE22-F1
#
_cell.length_a   1.000
_cell.length_b   1.000
_cell.length_c   1.000
_cell.angle_alpha   90.00
_cell.angle_beta   90.00
_cell.angle_gamma   90.00
#
_symmetry.space_group_name_H-M   'P 1'
#
loop_
_entity.id
_entity.type
_entity.pdbx_description
1 polymer ?
#
loop_
_entity_poly.entity_id
_entity_poly.type
_entity_poly.pdbx_seq_one_letter_code
_entity_poly.pdbx_strand_id
1 'polypeptide(L)'
;MKQTLSEAQKEDVLEHLAALQNANRFEENSRKYKILEYLVKAELEGNGDRLKAYAIGVDVLNRGSSFDPSTDSIVRVEIARLRTALELHYLSNPSKIRFEIPKGMTQPLDPGRLDVESVPVSFL
;
A
#
# COMPACT_ATOMS: atom_id res chain seq x y z
N MET A 1 10.74 -7.72 -16.40
CA MET A 1 10.36 -6.44 -17.02
C MET A 1 9.31 -5.82 -16.10
N LYS A 2 9.56 -4.64 -15.50
CA LYS A 2 8.54 -3.96 -14.68
C LYS A 2 7.44 -3.52 -15.65
N GLN A 3 6.23 -4.05 -15.49
CA GLN A 3 5.12 -3.71 -16.37
C GLN A 3 4.67 -2.29 -16.04
N THR A 4 4.95 -1.33 -16.91
CA THR A 4 4.51 0.05 -16.75
C THR A 4 3.00 0.11 -16.93
N LEU A 5 2.28 0.54 -15.89
CA LEU A 5 0.85 0.83 -15.98
C LEU A 5 0.62 1.89 -17.06
N SER A 6 -0.33 1.64 -17.95
CA SER A 6 -0.83 2.68 -18.86
C SER A 6 -1.48 3.81 -18.07
N GLU A 7 -1.52 5.02 -18.62
CA GLU A 7 -2.13 6.17 -17.96
C GLU A 7 -3.61 5.93 -17.56
N ALA A 8 -4.38 5.20 -18.38
CA ALA A 8 -5.75 4.82 -18.04
C ALA A 8 -5.83 3.93 -16.79
N GLN A 9 -4.90 2.98 -16.63
CA GLN A 9 -4.87 2.12 -15.45
C GLN A 9 -4.41 2.86 -14.20
N LYS A 10 -3.54 3.88 -14.34
CA LYS A 10 -3.15 4.74 -13.21
C LYS A 10 -4.34 5.55 -12.72
N GLU A 11 -5.15 6.08 -13.64
CA GLU A 11 -6.37 6.81 -13.30
C GLU A 11 -7.36 5.90 -12.57
N ASP A 12 -7.65 4.71 -13.10
CA ASP A 12 -8.54 3.73 -12.45
C ASP A 12 -8.10 3.39 -11.01
N VAL A 13 -6.78 3.29 -10.77
CA VAL A 13 -6.20 3.06 -9.44
C VAL A 13 -6.42 4.25 -8.51
N LEU A 14 -6.22 5.47 -9.00
CA LEU A 14 -6.43 6.69 -8.22
C LEU A 14 -7.91 6.92 -7.90
N GLU A 15 -8.81 6.67 -8.84
CA GLU A 15 -10.26 6.71 -8.63
C GLU A 15 -10.68 5.71 -7.55
N HIS A 16 -10.16 4.48 -7.61
CA HIS A 16 -10.44 3.46 -6.59
C HIS A 16 -9.89 3.83 -5.21
N LEU A 17 -8.70 4.44 -5.15
CA LEU A 17 -8.13 4.98 -3.92
C LEU A 17 -8.99 6.10 -3.32
N ALA A 18 -9.53 6.99 -4.14
CA ALA A 18 -10.44 8.05 -3.71
C ALA A 18 -11.78 7.46 -3.21
N ALA A 19 -12.30 6.44 -3.89
CA ALA A 19 -13.52 5.76 -3.48
C ALA A 19 -13.40 5.14 -2.07
N LEU A 20 -12.21 4.66 -1.68
CA LEU A 20 -11.98 4.12 -0.34
C LEU A 20 -12.11 5.17 0.76
N GLN A 21 -11.84 6.46 0.52
CA GLN A 21 -11.99 7.53 1.53
C GLN A 21 -13.42 7.61 2.08
N ASN A 22 -14.40 7.31 1.23
CA ASN A 22 -15.82 7.37 1.57
C ASN A 22 -16.34 6.05 2.16
N ALA A 23 -15.53 4.98 2.13
CA ALA A 23 -15.87 3.71 2.75
C ALA A 23 -15.59 3.79 4.25
N ASN A 24 -16.59 3.42 5.05
CA ASN A 24 -16.72 3.54 6.52
C ASN A 24 -15.58 2.90 7.39
N ARG A 25 -14.46 2.51 6.80
CA ARG A 25 -13.26 1.94 7.46
C ARG A 25 -11.95 2.69 7.15
N PHE A 26 -11.99 3.70 6.29
CA PHE A 26 -10.85 4.53 5.89
C PHE A 26 -11.24 6.01 5.99
N GLU A 27 -11.37 6.53 7.21
CA GLU A 27 -11.46 7.98 7.39
C GLU A 27 -10.24 8.64 6.71
N GLU A 28 -10.47 9.69 5.94
CA GLU A 28 -9.47 10.42 5.14
C GLU A 28 -8.21 10.79 5.94
N ASN A 29 -8.39 11.10 7.24
CA ASN A 29 -7.31 11.48 8.14
C ASN A 29 -6.70 10.30 8.94
N SER A 30 -7.16 9.08 8.69
CA SER A 30 -6.61 7.90 9.36
C SER A 30 -5.20 7.58 8.86
N ARG A 31 -4.34 7.11 9.78
CA ARG A 31 -2.97 6.66 9.44
C ARG A 31 -2.98 5.58 8.35
N LYS A 32 -3.99 4.72 8.35
CA LYS A 32 -4.16 3.64 7.37
C LYS A 32 -4.35 4.19 5.96
N TYR A 33 -5.22 5.19 5.80
CA TYR A 33 -5.45 5.80 4.50
C TYR A 33 -4.19 6.50 3.98
N LYS A 34 -3.51 7.29 4.83
CA LYS A 34 -2.27 7.97 4.47
C LYS A 34 -1.15 7.00 4.06
N ILE A 35 -1.03 5.87 4.77
CA ILE A 35 -0.09 4.81 4.38
C ILE A 35 -0.48 4.24 3.02
N LEU A 36 -1.74 3.89 2.82
CA LEU A 36 -2.22 3.33 1.54
C LEU A 36 -1.97 4.30 0.37
N GLU A 37 -2.32 5.57 0.54
CA GLU A 37 -2.08 6.63 -0.44
C GLU A 37 -0.58 6.75 -0.77
N TYR A 38 0.28 6.76 0.25
CA TYR A 38 1.73 6.82 0.05
C TYR A 38 2.26 5.62 -0.74
N LEU A 39 1.80 4.40 -0.41
CA LEU A 39 2.19 3.17 -1.11
C LEU A 39 1.74 3.20 -2.58
N VAL A 40 0.50 3.60 -2.84
CA VAL A 40 -0.05 3.68 -4.21
C VAL A 40 0.70 4.71 -5.04
N LYS A 41 0.92 5.93 -4.51
CA LYS A 41 1.66 6.97 -5.24
C LYS A 41 3.08 6.55 -5.58
N ALA A 42 3.81 5.99 -4.60
CA ALA A 42 5.16 5.49 -4.84
C ALA A 42 5.20 4.41 -5.92
N GLU A 43 4.20 3.52 -5.95
CA GLU A 43 4.10 2.48 -6.97
C GLU A 43 3.80 3.05 -8.36
N LEU A 44 2.87 4.00 -8.47
CA LEU A 44 2.54 4.67 -9.73
C LEU A 44 3.74 5.45 -10.32
N GLU A 45 4.63 5.92 -9.46
CA GLU A 45 5.89 6.57 -9.84
C GLU A 45 7.04 5.58 -10.14
N GLY A 46 6.82 4.27 -9.96
CA GLY A 46 7.85 3.24 -10.13
C GLY A 46 8.89 3.22 -9.00
N ASN A 47 8.59 3.87 -7.88
CA ASN A 47 9.43 4.04 -6.68
C ASN A 47 9.12 3.00 -5.59
N GLY A 48 8.45 1.88 -5.91
CA GLY A 48 8.11 0.82 -4.95
C GLY A 48 9.30 0.31 -4.13
N ASP A 49 10.50 0.26 -4.72
CA ASP A 49 11.75 -0.14 -4.06
C ASP A 49 12.17 0.80 -2.90
N ARG A 50 11.61 2.02 -2.84
CA ARG A 50 11.87 3.03 -1.80
C ARG A 50 10.91 2.92 -0.61
N LEU A 51 9.93 2.02 -0.64
CA LEU A 51 8.92 1.80 0.40
C LEU A 51 9.49 1.08 1.64
N LYS A 52 10.64 1.53 2.14
CA LYS A 52 11.26 1.01 3.35
C LYS A 52 10.47 1.47 4.57
N ALA A 53 10.44 0.63 5.60
CA ALA A 53 9.77 0.95 6.86
C ALA A 53 10.21 2.29 7.45
N TYR A 54 11.49 2.66 7.30
CA TYR A 54 11.99 3.99 7.71
C TYR A 54 11.24 5.14 7.03
N ALA A 55 11.08 5.09 5.70
CA ALA A 55 10.42 6.15 4.93
C ALA A 55 8.95 6.30 5.35
N ILE A 56 8.23 5.19 5.52
CA ILE A 56 6.85 5.22 6.03
C ILE A 56 6.79 5.81 7.45
N GLY A 57 7.75 5.46 8.30
CA GLY A 57 7.87 5.99 9.65
C GLY A 57 8.03 7.52 9.66
N VAL A 58 8.94 8.04 8.84
CA VAL A 58 9.25 9.47 8.78
C VAL A 58 8.18 10.25 8.01
N ASP A 59 7.94 9.86 6.76
CA ASP A 59 7.14 10.63 5.80
C ASP A 59 5.64 10.58 6.09
N VAL A 60 5.14 9.47 6.64
CA VAL A 60 3.70 9.25 6.85
C VAL A 60 3.33 9.27 8.32
N LEU A 61 4.12 8.59 9.16
CA LEU A 61 3.84 8.47 10.60
C LEU A 61 4.45 9.60 11.44
N ASN A 62 5.09 10.59 10.79
CA ASN A 62 5.73 11.75 11.43
C ASN A 62 6.70 11.34 12.54
N ARG A 63 7.43 10.24 12.34
CA ARG A 63 8.54 9.88 13.22
C ARG A 63 9.74 10.75 12.88
N GLY A 64 10.44 11.23 13.90
CA GLY A 64 11.67 12.01 13.69
C GLY A 64 12.77 11.19 13.01
N SER A 65 13.83 11.88 12.60
CA SER A 65 14.98 11.26 11.90
C SER A 65 15.68 10.15 12.70
N SER A 66 15.50 10.13 14.03
CA SER A 66 15.99 9.09 14.95
C SER A 66 15.14 7.82 14.97
N PHE A 67 14.12 7.71 14.11
CA PHE A 67 13.28 6.53 14.01
C PHE A 67 14.09 5.31 13.57
N ASP A 68 13.95 4.21 14.31
CA ASP A 68 14.54 2.92 13.95
C ASP A 68 13.43 1.85 13.85
N PRO A 69 13.15 1.33 12.65
CA PRO A 69 12.14 0.29 12.46
C PRO A 69 12.50 -1.04 13.12
N SER A 70 13.75 -1.25 13.54
CA SER A 70 14.17 -2.46 14.27
C SER A 70 13.64 -2.46 15.72
N THR A 71 13.63 -1.30 16.37
CA THR A 71 13.23 -1.13 17.78
C THR A 71 11.80 -0.61 17.92
N ASP A 72 11.29 0.14 16.95
CA ASP A 72 9.93 0.66 16.94
C ASP A 72 9.05 -0.07 15.91
N SER A 73 8.04 -0.78 16.43
CA SER A 73 7.15 -1.62 15.62
C SER A 73 5.99 -0.87 14.97
N ILE A 74 5.87 0.45 15.11
CA ILE A 74 4.68 1.21 14.67
C ILE A 74 4.33 0.98 13.20
N VAL A 75 5.34 0.94 12.32
CA VAL A 75 5.12 0.71 10.88
C VAL A 75 4.56 -0.68 10.65
N ARG A 76 5.13 -1.71 11.31
CA ARG A 76 4.62 -3.09 11.22
C ARG A 76 3.18 -3.20 11.71
N VAL A 77 2.85 -2.53 12.82
CA VAL A 77 1.51 -2.52 13.40
C VAL A 77 0.50 -1.84 12.46
N GLU A 78 0.82 -0.67 11.92
CA GLU A 78 -0.08 0.06 11.04
C GLU A 78 -0.25 -0.65 9.68
N ILE A 79 0.81 -1.25 9.13
CA ILE A 79 0.71 -2.10 7.93
C ILE A 79 -0.19 -3.31 8.18
N ALA A 80 -0.05 -3.99 9.33
CA ALA A 80 -0.93 -5.10 9.67
C ALA A 80 -2.40 -4.66 9.80
N ARG A 81 -2.64 -3.50 10.43
CA ARG A 81 -3.98 -2.91 10.57
C ARG A 81 -4.59 -2.47 9.23
N LEU A 82 -3.77 -1.96 8.31
CA LEU A 82 -4.17 -1.59 6.96
C LEU A 82 -4.56 -2.85 6.17
N ARG A 83 -3.73 -3.89 6.21
CA ARG A 83 -4.03 -5.17 5.56
C ARG A 83 -5.35 -5.76 6.03
N THR A 84 -5.59 -5.83 7.34
CA THR A 84 -6.89 -6.31 7.87
C THR A 84 -8.06 -5.41 7.47
N ALA A 85 -7.86 -4.09 7.37
CA ALA A 85 -8.92 -3.18 6.93
C ALA A 85 -9.29 -3.39 5.45
N LEU A 86 -8.29 -3.62 4.58
CA LEU A 86 -8.50 -3.95 3.17
C LEU A 86 -9.21 -5.31 3.01
N GLU A 87 -8.73 -6.34 3.71
CA GLU A 87 -9.36 -7.67 3.73
C GLU A 87 -10.85 -7.56 4.12
N LEU A 88 -11.16 -6.88 5.23
CA LEU A 88 -12.55 -6.67 5.69
C LEU A 88 -13.38 -5.83 4.72
N HIS A 89 -12.78 -4.81 4.11
CA HIS A 89 -13.48 -3.95 3.15
C HIS A 89 -13.91 -4.76 1.91
N TYR A 90 -12.99 -5.51 1.30
CA TYR A 90 -13.27 -6.26 0.07
C TYR A 90 -14.12 -7.51 0.31
N LEU A 91 -14.20 -8.02 1.53
CA LEU A 91 -15.18 -9.05 1.91
C LEU A 91 -16.62 -8.56 1.78
N SER A 92 -16.88 -7.29 2.10
CA SER A 92 -18.23 -6.70 2.03
C SER A 92 -18.48 -5.91 0.74
N ASN A 93 -17.41 -5.47 0.05
CA ASN A 93 -17.48 -4.60 -1.12
C ASN A 93 -16.62 -5.20 -2.24
N PRO A 94 -17.13 -6.19 -2.99
CA PRO A 94 -16.39 -6.77 -4.11
C PRO A 94 -16.14 -5.68 -5.16
N SER A 95 -14.86 -5.44 -5.47
CA SER A 95 -14.43 -4.54 -6.54
C SER A 95 -13.55 -5.28 -7.53
N LYS A 96 -13.50 -4.75 -8.77
CA LYS A 96 -12.59 -5.17 -9.84
C LYS A 96 -11.13 -4.84 -9.50
N ILE A 97 -10.91 -3.74 -8.77
CA ILE A 97 -9.58 -3.32 -8.31
C ILE A 97 -9.49 -3.61 -6.82
N ARG A 98 -8.37 -4.21 -6.41
CA ARG A 98 -8.11 -4.55 -5.00
C ARG A 98 -6.70 -4.15 -4.62
N PHE A 99 -6.58 -3.46 -3.50
CA PHE A 99 -5.28 -3.22 -2.89
C PHE A 99 -4.97 -4.38 -1.94
N GLU A 100 -3.80 -4.98 -2.13
CA GLU A 100 -3.28 -6.04 -1.28
C GLU A 100 -1.93 -5.62 -0.75
N ILE A 101 -1.59 -6.06 0.47
CA ILE A 101 -0.29 -5.79 1.06
C ILE A 101 0.34 -7.13 1.45
N PRO A 102 1.42 -7.56 0.79
CA PRO A 102 2.02 -8.85 1.05
C PRO A 102 2.62 -8.92 2.47
N LYS A 103 2.57 -10.11 3.06
CA LYS A 103 3.25 -10.41 4.32
C LYS A 103 4.76 -10.47 4.04
N GLY A 104 5.54 -9.54 4.58
CA GLY A 104 7.01 -9.58 4.49
C GLY A 104 7.68 -8.36 3.87
N MET A 105 7.03 -7.19 3.83
CA MET A 105 7.56 -5.90 3.33
C MET A 105 8.83 -5.37 4.05
N THR A 106 9.54 -6.24 4.76
CA THR A 106 10.84 -6.02 5.43
C THR A 106 11.98 -6.88 4.83
N GLN A 107 11.75 -7.64 3.75
CA GLN A 107 12.78 -8.42 3.03
C GLN A 107 12.68 -8.28 1.49
N PRO A 108 13.77 -8.47 0.73
CA PRO A 108 13.83 -8.21 -0.72
C PRO A 108 13.01 -9.25 -1.52
N LEU A 109 12.19 -8.86 -2.50
CA LEU A 109 11.47 -9.84 -3.34
C LEU A 109 12.33 -10.57 -4.37
N ASP A 110 11.83 -11.77 -4.64
CA ASP A 110 12.22 -12.71 -5.68
C ASP A 110 11.37 -12.50 -6.97
N PRO A 111 11.93 -12.44 -8.19
CA PRO A 111 11.24 -11.98 -9.42
C PRO A 111 10.26 -12.96 -10.11
N GLY A 112 9.77 -14.01 -9.43
CA GLY A 112 9.36 -15.25 -10.09
C GLY A 112 7.88 -15.59 -10.24
N ARG A 113 6.88 -14.70 -10.03
CA ARG A 113 5.47 -15.15 -10.07
C ARG A 113 4.47 -14.04 -10.42
N LEU A 114 3.96 -14.02 -11.65
CA LEU A 114 2.85 -13.14 -12.09
C LEU A 114 1.87 -13.91 -13.00
N ASP A 115 0.59 -13.98 -12.59
CA ASP A 115 -0.57 -14.44 -13.37
C ASP A 115 -1.59 -13.28 -13.48
N VAL A 116 -2.27 -13.13 -14.63
CA VAL A 116 -2.81 -11.86 -15.17
C VAL A 116 -4.32 -11.59 -14.91
N GLU A 117 -4.98 -12.20 -13.92
CA GLU A 117 -6.42 -11.96 -13.65
C GLU A 117 -6.75 -11.31 -12.30
N SER A 118 -5.74 -10.79 -11.61
CA SER A 118 -5.90 -9.94 -10.44
C SER A 118 -4.85 -8.86 -10.58
N VAL A 119 -5.17 -7.60 -10.25
CA VAL A 119 -4.14 -6.59 -10.09
C VAL A 119 -3.74 -6.64 -8.62
N PRO A 120 -2.77 -7.48 -8.20
CA PRO A 120 -2.24 -7.37 -6.86
C PRO A 120 -1.44 -6.07 -6.81
N VAL A 121 -1.63 -5.27 -5.78
CA VAL A 121 -0.59 -4.31 -5.38
C VAL A 121 0.54 -5.14 -4.77
N SER A 122 1.32 -5.76 -5.64
CA SER A 122 2.50 -6.54 -5.34
C SER A 122 3.45 -6.37 -6.51
N PHE A 123 4.44 -5.49 -6.36
CA PHE A 123 5.59 -5.49 -7.26
C PHE A 123 6.85 -5.32 -6.42
N LEU A 124 7.41 -6.48 -6.08
CA LEU A 124 8.69 -6.65 -5.40
C LEU A 124 8.70 -6.26 -3.90
#